data_AF-A0A561TYQ9-F1
#
_entry.id   AF-A0A561TYQ9-F1
#
_cell.length_a   1.000
_cell.length_b   1.000
_cell.length_c   1.000
_cell.angle_alpha   90.00
_cell.angle_beta   90.00
_cell.angle_gamma   90.00
#
_symmetry.space_group_name_H-M   'P 1'
#
loop_
_entity.id
_entity.type
_entity.pdbx_description
1 polymer ?
#
loop_
_entity_poly.entity_id
_entity_poly.type
_entity_poly.pdbx_seq_one_letter_code
_entity_poly.pdbx_strand_id
1 'polypeptide(L)'
;MAYYRSLGEVPPVRHTVFRSDTGDLYYEELMGEEGFSSDSSLLYHRHIPSAVVGARRWELPDQTLTPNAPLLPRHLRLHDLADATTLAETDAVRGRRLVLGNEDVRISYVVAGGTSPLYRNALGDECVYVEAGEAVVETVFGALPARQGDYVVIPRATTHRWVVEEGREVRLYAIEANSHIAPPKRYLSQYGQLLEHAPYCERDLVGPSEPLHVEETDVDVYIKHRSPAGVTGTIHTLPHHPFDVVGWDGCLYPYTFNIADFMPITGKVHQPPPVHQVFEGDNFVICNFVPRKVDYHEKSVPVPYYHSNVDSDEVMFYVGGDYEARKGSAIGLGSISFHPGGHPHGPQPGAIEASLGKDYFDETGVMVDTFRPLQLGEAGLATEDKAYASSWSGGRWLA
;
A
#
# COMPACT_ATOMS: atom_id res chain seq x y z
N MET A 1 6.07 -12.71 1.89
CA MET A 1 6.07 -13.78 2.91
C MET A 1 4.76 -13.78 3.65
N ALA A 2 3.99 -14.81 3.37
CA ALA A 2 2.94 -15.30 4.20
C ALA A 2 3.24 -16.79 4.38
N TYR A 3 3.19 -17.32 5.61
CA TYR A 3 3.49 -18.73 5.86
C TYR A 3 2.41 -19.62 5.23
N TYR A 4 2.70 -20.90 5.02
CA TYR A 4 1.73 -21.81 4.41
C TYR A 4 0.42 -21.85 5.20
N ARG A 5 -0.69 -21.59 4.51
CA ARG A 5 -2.05 -21.67 5.06
C ARG A 5 -2.89 -22.62 4.23
N SER A 6 -3.89 -23.21 4.88
CA SER A 6 -4.93 -24.00 4.25
C SER A 6 -6.26 -23.60 4.88
N LEU A 7 -7.26 -23.36 4.03
CA LEU A 7 -8.57 -22.86 4.44
C LEU A 7 -9.66 -23.49 3.57
N GLY A 8 -10.78 -23.88 4.17
CA GLY A 8 -11.89 -24.53 3.46
C GLY A 8 -11.59 -25.99 3.10
N GLU A 9 -12.21 -26.47 2.03
CA GLU A 9 -12.07 -27.85 1.55
C GLU A 9 -10.87 -27.98 0.58
N VAL A 10 -9.88 -28.81 0.94
CA VAL A 10 -8.66 -29.04 0.15
C VAL A 10 -8.44 -30.55 0.00
N PRO A 11 -8.19 -31.06 -1.23
CA PRO A 11 -7.93 -32.48 -1.44
C PRO A 11 -6.58 -32.89 -0.85
N PRO A 12 -6.42 -34.16 -0.42
CA PRO A 12 -5.17 -34.64 0.18
C PRO A 12 -3.99 -34.70 -0.81
N VAL A 13 -4.27 -34.71 -2.12
CA VAL A 13 -3.25 -34.75 -3.17
C VAL A 13 -3.59 -33.69 -4.21
N ARG A 14 -2.62 -32.82 -4.50
CA ARG A 14 -2.71 -31.77 -5.51
C ARG A 14 -2.96 -32.37 -6.90
N HIS A 15 -3.69 -31.65 -7.74
CA HIS A 15 -3.92 -32.03 -9.12
C HIS A 15 -4.57 -33.42 -9.29
N THR A 16 -5.54 -33.73 -8.42
CA THR A 16 -6.37 -34.93 -8.51
C THR A 16 -7.84 -34.56 -8.64
N VAL A 17 -8.67 -35.53 -9.04
CA VAL A 17 -10.12 -35.31 -9.13
C VAL A 17 -10.65 -34.95 -7.75
N PHE A 18 -11.21 -33.75 -7.63
CA PHE A 18 -11.85 -33.26 -6.42
C PHE A 18 -13.32 -32.97 -6.72
N ARG A 19 -14.22 -33.46 -5.87
CA ARG A 19 -15.67 -33.40 -6.08
C ARG A 19 -16.37 -32.95 -4.82
N SER A 20 -17.49 -32.27 -5.00
CA SER A 20 -18.46 -31.99 -3.93
C SER A 20 -19.16 -33.27 -3.46
N ASP A 21 -19.90 -33.18 -2.35
CA ASP A 21 -20.77 -34.24 -1.84
C ASP A 21 -21.87 -34.65 -2.84
N THR A 22 -22.27 -33.75 -3.74
CA THR A 22 -23.25 -34.00 -4.81
C THR A 22 -22.62 -34.67 -6.05
N GLY A 23 -21.30 -34.78 -6.09
CA GLY A 23 -20.55 -35.38 -7.19
C GLY A 23 -20.10 -34.40 -8.28
N ASP A 24 -20.37 -33.11 -8.13
CA ASP A 24 -19.91 -32.07 -9.05
C ASP A 24 -18.39 -31.89 -8.95
N LEU A 25 -17.73 -31.51 -10.04
CA LEU A 25 -16.28 -31.29 -10.05
C LEU A 25 -15.95 -29.91 -9.49
N TYR A 26 -14.91 -29.85 -8.65
CA TYR A 26 -14.22 -28.60 -8.36
C TYR A 26 -13.07 -28.38 -9.35
N TYR A 27 -12.85 -27.12 -9.72
CA TYR A 27 -11.84 -26.70 -10.70
C TYR A 27 -10.62 -26.12 -9.97
N GLU A 28 -9.46 -26.74 -10.14
CA GLU A 28 -8.21 -26.29 -9.54
C GLU A 28 -7.60 -25.13 -10.36
N GLU A 29 -7.33 -24.00 -9.69
CA GLU A 29 -6.52 -22.89 -10.19
C GLU A 29 -5.21 -22.83 -9.41
N LEU A 30 -4.07 -22.78 -10.12
CA LEU A 30 -2.80 -22.40 -9.50
C LEU A 30 -2.59 -20.90 -9.72
N MET A 31 -2.64 -20.15 -8.63
CA MET A 31 -2.20 -18.75 -8.61
C MET A 31 -0.75 -18.71 -8.12
N GLY A 32 0.19 -18.37 -8.99
CA GLY A 32 1.62 -18.44 -8.68
C GLY A 32 2.43 -17.26 -9.19
N GLU A 33 3.51 -16.98 -8.51
CA GLU A 33 4.48 -15.93 -8.84
C GLU A 33 5.61 -16.45 -9.74
N GLU A 34 6.23 -15.52 -10.47
CA GLU A 34 7.47 -15.72 -11.25
C GLU A 34 7.50 -16.92 -12.23
N GLY A 35 6.34 -17.40 -12.68
CA GLY A 35 6.29 -18.55 -13.58
C GLY A 35 6.75 -19.84 -12.90
N PHE A 36 6.14 -20.14 -11.74
CA PHE A 36 6.29 -21.38 -10.96
C PHE A 36 7.57 -21.49 -10.12
N SER A 37 8.37 -20.41 -9.98
CA SER A 37 9.60 -20.41 -9.18
C SER A 37 9.49 -19.75 -7.80
N SER A 38 8.36 -19.10 -7.49
CA SER A 38 8.11 -18.38 -6.23
C SER A 38 6.81 -18.86 -5.55
N ASP A 39 6.36 -18.12 -4.54
CA ASP A 39 5.16 -18.40 -3.76
C ASP A 39 3.94 -18.63 -4.67
N SER A 40 3.06 -19.54 -4.23
CA SER A 40 1.83 -19.87 -4.93
C SER A 40 0.76 -20.36 -3.98
N SER A 41 -0.47 -20.37 -4.47
CA SER A 41 -1.62 -21.01 -3.84
C SER A 41 -2.45 -21.77 -4.86
N LEU A 42 -3.00 -22.90 -4.44
CA LEU A 42 -4.02 -23.63 -5.19
C LEU A 42 -5.39 -23.23 -4.66
N LEU A 43 -6.31 -22.88 -5.57
CA LEU A 43 -7.69 -22.52 -5.26
C LEU A 43 -8.61 -23.53 -5.93
N TYR A 44 -9.65 -23.97 -5.22
CA TYR A 44 -10.61 -24.97 -5.70
C TYR A 44 -11.97 -24.32 -5.93
N HIS A 45 -12.32 -24.07 -7.19
CA HIS A 45 -13.53 -23.33 -7.60
C HIS A 45 -14.72 -24.24 -7.85
N ARG A 46 -15.93 -23.73 -7.63
CA ARG A 46 -17.19 -24.37 -8.03
C ARG A 46 -17.46 -24.23 -9.53
N HIS A 47 -16.97 -23.16 -10.15
CA HIS A 47 -17.12 -22.88 -11.58
C HIS A 47 -15.75 -22.76 -12.27
N ILE A 48 -15.75 -22.64 -13.60
CA ILE A 48 -14.52 -22.53 -14.38
C ILE A 48 -13.93 -21.12 -14.22
N PRO A 49 -12.77 -20.93 -13.56
CA PRO A 49 -12.24 -19.60 -13.23
C PRO A 49 -11.75 -18.81 -14.46
N SER A 50 -11.50 -19.49 -15.58
CA SER A 50 -11.05 -18.88 -16.84
C SER A 50 -12.19 -18.46 -17.78
N ALA A 51 -13.45 -18.70 -17.40
CA ALA A 51 -14.59 -18.40 -18.26
C ALA A 51 -14.88 -16.89 -18.33
N VAL A 52 -15.10 -16.38 -19.54
CA VAL A 52 -15.45 -14.97 -19.80
C VAL A 52 -16.56 -14.94 -20.85
N VAL A 53 -17.62 -14.18 -20.59
CA VAL A 53 -18.78 -14.03 -21.49
C VAL A 53 -18.89 -12.64 -22.10
N GLY A 54 -18.09 -11.68 -21.64
CA GLY A 54 -18.04 -10.33 -22.18
C GLY A 54 -16.74 -9.62 -21.84
N ALA A 55 -16.34 -8.65 -22.67
CA ALA A 55 -15.21 -7.79 -22.39
C ALA A 55 -15.43 -6.40 -22.99
N ARG A 56 -15.04 -5.36 -22.26
CA ARG A 56 -15.04 -3.97 -22.74
C ARG A 56 -13.89 -3.19 -22.14
N ARG A 57 -13.49 -2.10 -22.79
CA ARG A 57 -12.47 -1.20 -22.25
C ARG A 57 -12.98 -0.52 -20.97
N TRP A 58 -12.09 -0.38 -19.99
CA TRP A 58 -12.28 0.52 -18.85
C TRP A 58 -11.40 1.74 -19.04
N GLU A 59 -12.01 2.91 -19.13
CA GLU A 59 -11.28 4.18 -19.07
C GLU A 59 -10.89 4.44 -17.62
N LEU A 60 -9.59 4.33 -17.35
CA LEU A 60 -9.00 4.60 -16.04
C LEU A 60 -9.09 6.09 -15.70
N PRO A 61 -9.08 6.44 -14.39
CA PRO A 61 -8.73 7.78 -13.95
C PRO A 61 -7.36 8.21 -14.49
N ASP A 62 -7.09 9.51 -14.52
CA ASP A 62 -5.84 10.05 -15.08
C ASP A 62 -4.59 9.37 -14.47
N GLN A 63 -3.79 8.75 -15.35
CA GLN A 63 -2.55 8.05 -15.00
C GLN A 63 -1.30 8.83 -15.47
N THR A 64 -1.46 10.05 -15.98
CA THR A 64 -0.38 10.91 -16.46
C THR A 64 0.61 11.20 -15.36
N LEU A 65 1.89 11.14 -15.71
CA LEU A 65 2.99 11.52 -14.84
C LEU A 65 3.69 12.77 -15.41
N THR A 66 3.83 13.80 -14.57
CA THR A 66 4.47 15.07 -14.92
C THR A 66 5.85 15.14 -14.28
N PRO A 67 6.92 15.38 -15.05
CA PRO A 67 8.26 15.50 -14.50
C PRO A 67 8.36 16.60 -13.43
N ASN A 68 9.11 16.33 -12.35
CA ASN A 68 9.49 17.35 -11.37
C ASN A 68 10.59 18.26 -11.96
N ALA A 69 10.20 19.12 -12.89
CA ALA A 69 11.10 20.01 -13.63
C ALA A 69 10.54 21.46 -13.64
N PRO A 70 11.18 22.42 -12.93
CA PRO A 70 12.44 22.27 -12.18
C PRO A 70 12.31 21.34 -10.97
N LEU A 71 13.43 20.74 -10.58
CA LEU A 71 13.51 19.81 -9.46
C LEU A 71 13.35 20.56 -8.14
N LEU A 72 12.26 20.31 -7.42
CA LEU A 72 11.94 20.96 -6.16
C LEU A 72 11.46 19.95 -5.11
N PRO A 73 11.74 20.18 -3.82
CA PRO A 73 10.99 19.53 -2.75
C PRO A 73 9.53 20.01 -2.80
N ARG A 74 8.58 19.11 -2.52
CA ARG A 74 7.14 19.38 -2.61
C ARG A 74 6.44 19.05 -1.30
N HIS A 75 5.38 19.79 -1.02
CA HIS A 75 4.41 19.47 0.03
C HIS A 75 3.05 19.31 -0.62
N LEU A 76 2.42 18.16 -0.42
CA LEU A 76 1.14 17.81 -1.01
C LEU A 76 0.12 17.60 0.11
N ARG A 77 -1.04 18.25 0.05
CA ARG A 77 -2.08 18.16 1.09
C ARG A 77 -3.20 17.23 0.62
N LEU A 78 -3.04 15.93 0.85
CA LEU A 78 -3.95 14.93 0.29
C LEU A 78 -5.39 15.05 0.78
N HIS A 79 -5.61 15.59 1.99
CA HIS A 79 -6.95 15.86 2.49
C HIS A 79 -7.72 16.89 1.67
N ASP A 80 -7.04 17.74 0.91
CA ASP A 80 -7.66 18.69 -0.03
C ASP A 80 -8.33 17.95 -1.23
N LEU A 81 -8.08 16.63 -1.40
CA LEU A 81 -8.74 15.79 -2.40
C LEU A 81 -10.15 15.33 -1.99
N ALA A 82 -10.50 15.47 -0.71
CA ALA A 82 -11.80 15.04 -0.20
C ALA A 82 -12.92 15.92 -0.76
N ASP A 83 -13.96 15.29 -1.30
CA ASP A 83 -15.16 15.96 -1.79
C ASP A 83 -16.41 15.31 -1.20
N ALA A 84 -17.04 16.00 -0.24
CA ALA A 84 -18.22 15.50 0.44
C ALA A 84 -19.43 15.31 -0.50
N THR A 85 -19.45 15.96 -1.67
CA THR A 85 -20.57 15.86 -2.61
C THR A 85 -20.55 14.57 -3.43
N THR A 86 -19.38 13.94 -3.58
CA THR A 86 -19.18 12.71 -4.35
C THR A 86 -18.78 11.51 -3.48
N LEU A 87 -18.67 11.70 -2.17
CA LEU A 87 -18.19 10.70 -1.22
C LEU A 87 -18.94 9.36 -1.31
N ALA A 88 -20.27 9.38 -1.33
CA ALA A 88 -21.08 8.16 -1.36
C ALA A 88 -20.94 7.35 -2.67
N GLU A 89 -20.55 8.02 -3.76
CA GLU A 89 -20.35 7.39 -5.08
C GLU A 89 -18.89 6.99 -5.32
N THR A 90 -17.95 7.58 -4.56
CA THR A 90 -16.52 7.33 -4.69
C THR A 90 -16.15 6.03 -4.00
N ASP A 91 -15.48 5.13 -4.72
CA ASP A 91 -15.02 3.84 -4.21
C ASP A 91 -13.49 3.71 -4.16
N ALA A 92 -13.02 2.76 -3.36
CA ALA A 92 -11.61 2.51 -3.07
C ALA A 92 -10.73 2.11 -4.28
N VAL A 93 -11.32 1.76 -5.43
CA VAL A 93 -10.60 1.30 -6.62
C VAL A 93 -10.64 2.37 -7.72
N ARG A 94 -11.84 2.75 -8.16
CA ARG A 94 -12.03 3.69 -9.28
C ARG A 94 -11.84 5.14 -8.85
N GLY A 95 -12.00 5.44 -7.56
CA GLY A 95 -11.82 6.78 -6.99
C GLY A 95 -10.36 7.17 -6.73
N ARG A 96 -9.40 6.25 -6.96
CA ARG A 96 -7.97 6.51 -6.73
C ARG A 96 -7.46 7.64 -7.61
N ARG A 97 -6.87 8.65 -6.97
CA ARG A 97 -6.24 9.81 -7.61
C ARG A 97 -4.72 9.70 -7.49
N LEU A 98 -4.03 9.76 -8.62
CA LEU A 98 -2.58 9.52 -8.69
C LEU A 98 -1.79 10.70 -8.10
N VAL A 99 -0.98 10.45 -7.07
CA VAL A 99 -0.21 11.46 -6.35
C VAL A 99 1.21 11.56 -6.89
N LEU A 100 1.94 10.44 -6.87
CA LEU A 100 3.32 10.31 -7.32
C LEU A 100 3.49 8.98 -8.05
N GLY A 101 4.46 8.88 -8.96
CA GLY A 101 4.80 7.59 -9.53
C GLY A 101 6.00 7.60 -10.45
N ASN A 102 6.51 6.41 -10.72
CA ASN A 102 7.55 6.13 -11.69
C ASN A 102 7.25 4.77 -12.36
N GLU A 103 8.25 4.12 -12.96
CA GLU A 103 8.08 2.82 -13.61
C GLU A 103 7.90 1.67 -12.61
N ASP A 104 8.38 1.84 -11.38
CA ASP A 104 8.45 0.82 -10.33
C ASP A 104 7.27 0.87 -9.35
N VAL A 105 6.75 2.07 -9.06
CA VAL A 105 5.65 2.26 -8.11
C VAL A 105 4.77 3.43 -8.50
N ARG A 106 3.47 3.31 -8.21
CA ARG A 106 2.48 4.38 -8.27
C ARG A 106 1.83 4.54 -6.91
N ILE A 107 1.78 5.78 -6.44
CA ILE A 107 1.23 6.17 -5.16
C ILE A 107 -0.03 6.97 -5.42
N SER A 108 -1.17 6.49 -4.93
CA SER A 108 -2.47 7.13 -5.10
C SER A 108 -3.17 7.34 -3.76
N TYR A 109 -4.13 8.27 -3.72
CA TYR A 109 -4.96 8.52 -2.55
C TYR A 109 -6.44 8.56 -2.93
N VAL A 110 -7.31 8.13 -2.01
CA VAL A 110 -8.76 8.21 -2.18
C VAL A 110 -9.47 8.37 -0.84
N VAL A 111 -10.54 9.15 -0.85
CA VAL A 111 -11.56 9.18 0.22
C VAL A 111 -12.82 8.55 -0.37
N ALA A 112 -13.23 7.41 0.18
CA ALA A 112 -14.31 6.59 -0.39
C ALA A 112 -15.40 6.31 0.64
N GLY A 113 -16.66 6.42 0.22
CA GLY A 113 -17.84 5.98 0.99
C GLY A 113 -18.64 4.87 0.31
N GLY A 114 -18.30 4.53 -0.94
CA GLY A 114 -18.95 3.49 -1.71
C GLY A 114 -18.22 2.15 -1.69
N THR A 115 -18.97 1.07 -1.91
CA THR A 115 -18.39 -0.26 -2.19
C THR A 115 -17.78 -0.28 -3.58
N SER A 116 -16.55 -0.77 -3.70
CA SER A 116 -15.87 -0.87 -4.99
C SER A 116 -16.45 -1.99 -5.85
N PRO A 117 -16.30 -1.93 -7.19
CA PRO A 117 -16.52 -3.12 -8.01
C PRO A 117 -15.49 -4.20 -7.66
N LEU A 118 -15.72 -5.41 -8.16
CA LEU A 118 -14.68 -6.43 -8.19
C LEU A 118 -13.54 -5.97 -9.09
N TYR A 119 -12.32 -6.14 -8.59
CA TYR A 119 -11.12 -5.55 -9.17
C TYR A 119 -9.92 -6.52 -9.12
N ARG A 120 -9.05 -6.40 -10.12
CA ARG A 120 -7.73 -7.04 -10.19
C ARG A 120 -6.69 -6.02 -10.67
N ASN A 121 -5.57 -5.92 -9.96
CA ASN A 121 -4.40 -5.21 -10.43
C ASN A 121 -3.39 -6.18 -11.06
N ALA A 122 -3.27 -6.15 -12.39
CA ALA A 122 -2.29 -6.95 -13.11
C ALA A 122 -0.94 -6.24 -13.31
N LEU A 123 -0.71 -5.07 -12.69
CA LEU A 123 0.57 -4.36 -12.75
C LEU A 123 1.61 -4.95 -11.79
N GLY A 124 1.19 -5.35 -10.59
CA GLY A 124 2.00 -5.67 -9.42
C GLY A 124 1.13 -5.85 -8.20
N ASP A 125 1.78 -6.13 -7.07
CA ASP A 125 1.12 -6.19 -5.78
C ASP A 125 0.65 -4.79 -5.35
N GLU A 126 -0.36 -4.76 -4.49
CA GLU A 126 -0.83 -3.55 -3.84
C GLU A 126 -0.53 -3.60 -2.34
N CYS A 127 -0.05 -2.49 -1.80
CA CYS A 127 0.01 -2.25 -0.37
C CYS A 127 -0.83 -1.01 -0.08
N VAL A 128 -2.03 -1.20 0.46
CA VAL A 128 -2.98 -0.12 0.73
C VAL A 128 -2.99 0.19 2.22
N TYR A 129 -2.46 1.37 2.58
CA TYR A 129 -2.51 1.86 3.96
C TYR A 129 -3.85 2.54 4.24
N VAL A 130 -4.54 2.08 5.28
CA VAL A 130 -5.80 2.67 5.76
C VAL A 130 -5.47 3.83 6.71
N GLU A 131 -5.50 5.05 6.21
CA GLU A 131 -5.23 6.24 7.02
C GLU A 131 -6.31 6.46 8.07
N ALA A 132 -7.59 6.30 7.69
CA ALA A 132 -8.73 6.48 8.56
C ALA A 132 -9.94 5.65 8.07
N GLY A 133 -10.83 5.31 8.99
CA GLY A 133 -12.04 4.53 8.70
C GLY A 133 -11.82 3.03 8.74
N GLU A 134 -12.85 2.30 8.35
CA GLU A 134 -12.91 0.84 8.36
C GLU A 134 -13.60 0.33 7.08
N ALA A 135 -13.16 -0.83 6.60
CA ALA A 135 -13.72 -1.53 5.46
C ALA A 135 -13.56 -3.05 5.62
N VAL A 136 -14.30 -3.81 4.83
CA VAL A 136 -14.04 -5.24 4.61
C VAL A 136 -13.50 -5.41 3.19
N VAL A 137 -12.34 -6.04 3.06
CA VAL A 137 -11.74 -6.38 1.76
C VAL A 137 -12.11 -7.82 1.46
N GLU A 138 -13.14 -8.01 0.65
CA GLU A 138 -13.56 -9.32 0.20
C GLU A 138 -12.71 -9.76 -0.97
N THR A 139 -12.12 -10.96 -0.90
CA THR A 139 -11.22 -11.49 -1.92
C THR A 139 -11.62 -12.90 -2.33
N VAL A 140 -11.06 -13.37 -3.44
CA VAL A 140 -11.18 -14.78 -3.87
C VAL A 140 -10.65 -15.78 -2.82
N PHE A 141 -9.79 -15.35 -1.90
CA PHE A 141 -9.27 -16.16 -0.79
C PHE A 141 -10.13 -16.09 0.49
N GLY A 142 -11.13 -15.20 0.53
CA GLY A 142 -11.90 -14.87 1.73
C GLY A 142 -11.87 -13.39 2.08
N ALA A 143 -12.57 -13.00 3.14
CA ALA A 143 -12.65 -11.62 3.60
C ALA A 143 -11.54 -11.24 4.59
N LEU A 144 -11.11 -9.98 4.53
CA LEU A 144 -10.16 -9.36 5.45
C LEU A 144 -10.80 -8.13 6.11
N PRO A 145 -10.71 -7.97 7.44
CA PRO A 145 -11.00 -6.68 8.06
C PRO A 145 -9.87 -5.71 7.71
N ALA A 146 -10.22 -4.47 7.40
CA ALA A 146 -9.28 -3.37 7.19
C ALA A 146 -9.71 -2.19 8.06
N ARG A 147 -8.88 -1.80 9.02
CA ARG A 147 -9.13 -0.69 9.94
C ARG A 147 -8.00 0.33 9.88
N GLN A 148 -8.22 1.50 10.46
CA GLN A 148 -7.19 2.52 10.60
C GLN A 148 -5.84 1.95 11.07
N GLY A 149 -4.78 2.30 10.33
CA GLY A 149 -3.41 1.85 10.55
C GLY A 149 -3.06 0.54 9.85
N ASP A 150 -4.02 -0.19 9.28
CA ASP A 150 -3.72 -1.42 8.55
C ASP A 150 -3.05 -1.11 7.20
N TYR A 151 -2.02 -1.88 6.90
CA TYR A 151 -1.61 -2.18 5.53
C TYR A 151 -2.41 -3.39 5.06
N VAL A 152 -3.15 -3.25 3.96
CA VAL A 152 -3.74 -4.38 3.24
C VAL A 152 -2.81 -4.74 2.10
N VAL A 153 -2.12 -5.88 2.21
CA VAL A 153 -1.24 -6.41 1.16
C VAL A 153 -2.05 -7.35 0.28
N ILE A 154 -2.15 -7.01 -1.00
CA ILE A 154 -2.94 -7.74 -1.99
C ILE A 154 -2.01 -8.18 -3.12
N PRO A 155 -1.77 -9.50 -3.28
CA PRO A 155 -0.94 -9.99 -4.37
C PRO A 155 -1.48 -9.61 -5.74
N ARG A 156 -0.58 -9.47 -6.71
CA ARG A 156 -0.89 -9.18 -8.11
C ARG A 156 -2.02 -10.10 -8.60
N ALA A 157 -2.99 -9.49 -9.29
CA ALA A 157 -4.13 -10.14 -9.91
C ALA A 157 -5.12 -10.83 -8.95
N THR A 158 -4.99 -10.68 -7.62
CA THR A 158 -6.01 -11.16 -6.67
C THR A 158 -7.32 -10.41 -6.89
N THR A 159 -8.40 -11.14 -7.19
CA THR A 159 -9.74 -10.56 -7.29
C THR A 159 -10.20 -10.12 -5.92
N HIS A 160 -10.55 -8.85 -5.79
CA HIS A 160 -11.06 -8.30 -4.54
C HIS A 160 -12.06 -7.15 -4.75
N ARG A 161 -12.82 -6.83 -3.71
CA ARG A 161 -13.57 -5.57 -3.59
C ARG A 161 -13.50 -5.03 -2.17
N TRP A 162 -13.57 -3.71 -2.05
CA TRP A 162 -13.61 -2.99 -0.78
C TRP A 162 -15.05 -2.64 -0.45
N VAL A 163 -15.55 -3.16 0.66
CA VAL A 163 -16.89 -2.90 1.18
C VAL A 163 -16.78 -1.89 2.30
N VAL A 164 -17.37 -0.72 2.11
CA VAL A 164 -17.47 0.34 3.11
C VAL A 164 -18.92 0.35 3.62
N GLU A 165 -19.10 0.40 4.94
CA GLU A 165 -20.43 0.48 5.54
C GLU A 165 -21.15 1.76 5.07
N GLU A 166 -22.45 1.66 4.75
CA GLU A 166 -23.24 2.79 4.27
C GLU A 166 -23.19 3.97 5.26
N GLY A 167 -22.87 5.16 4.75
CA GLY A 167 -22.73 6.37 5.55
C GLY A 167 -21.40 6.51 6.30
N ARG A 168 -20.46 5.56 6.13
CA ARG A 168 -19.07 5.69 6.57
C ARG A 168 -18.16 6.17 5.45
N GLU A 169 -16.95 6.57 5.82
CA GLU A 169 -15.86 6.84 4.88
C GLU A 169 -14.60 6.07 5.28
N VAL A 170 -13.77 5.78 4.29
CA VAL A 170 -12.42 5.28 4.44
C VAL A 170 -11.45 6.15 3.65
N ARG A 171 -10.27 6.39 4.20
CA ARG A 171 -9.17 7.14 3.56
C ARG A 171 -8.02 6.20 3.30
N LEU A 172 -7.67 6.04 2.03
CA LEU A 172 -6.73 5.00 1.59
C LEU A 172 -5.55 5.63 0.85
N TYR A 173 -4.35 5.23 1.27
CA TYR A 173 -3.09 5.55 0.60
C TYR A 173 -2.58 4.28 -0.07
N ALA A 174 -2.79 4.19 -1.38
CA ALA A 174 -2.51 2.99 -2.18
C ALA A 174 -1.13 3.06 -2.83
N ILE A 175 -0.28 2.09 -2.49
CA ILE A 175 1.05 1.90 -3.07
C ILE A 175 0.94 0.71 -4.03
N GLU A 176 0.85 1.00 -5.33
CA GLU A 176 0.71 0.02 -6.39
C GLU A 176 2.08 -0.24 -7.02
N ALA A 177 2.64 -1.43 -6.79
CA ALA A 177 3.92 -1.82 -7.35
C ALA A 177 3.81 -2.22 -8.82
N ASN A 178 4.96 -2.28 -9.49
CA ASN A 178 5.16 -2.96 -10.76
C ASN A 178 5.71 -4.39 -10.57
N SER A 179 5.89 -4.82 -9.31
CA SER A 179 6.62 -5.98 -8.80
C SER A 179 5.88 -6.59 -7.59
N HIS A 180 6.50 -7.55 -6.90
CA HIS A 180 5.99 -8.14 -5.66
C HIS A 180 6.38 -7.30 -4.43
N ILE A 181 5.54 -7.26 -3.40
CA ILE A 181 5.79 -6.56 -2.13
C ILE A 181 5.96 -7.59 -1.01
N ALA A 182 7.10 -7.55 -0.33
CA ALA A 182 7.44 -8.50 0.74
C ALA A 182 8.12 -7.82 1.93
N PRO A 183 8.17 -8.49 3.10
CA PRO A 183 9.06 -8.09 4.18
C PRO A 183 10.52 -7.93 3.71
N PRO A 184 11.28 -6.94 4.23
CA PRO A 184 12.66 -6.74 3.85
C PRO A 184 13.51 -7.99 4.08
N LYS A 185 14.33 -8.38 3.08
CA LYS A 185 15.18 -9.58 3.17
C LYS A 185 16.03 -9.66 4.44
N ARG A 186 16.46 -8.52 4.99
CA ARG A 186 17.25 -8.48 6.23
C ARG A 186 16.50 -8.95 7.49
N TYR A 187 15.18 -8.92 7.47
CA TYR A 187 14.34 -9.40 8.57
C TYR A 187 13.91 -10.86 8.37
N LEU A 188 14.33 -11.49 7.28
CA LEU A 188 13.95 -12.85 6.94
C LEU A 188 15.12 -13.82 7.13
N SER A 189 14.82 -15.01 7.64
CA SER A 189 15.69 -16.16 7.53
C SER A 189 15.81 -16.60 6.07
N GLN A 190 16.79 -17.46 5.77
CA GLN A 190 16.92 -18.08 4.43
C GLN A 190 15.66 -18.88 3.99
N TYR A 191 14.76 -19.20 4.92
CA TYR A 191 13.53 -19.94 4.66
C TYR A 191 12.27 -19.05 4.75
N GLY A 192 12.44 -17.74 4.85
CA GLY A 192 11.31 -16.80 4.92
C GLY A 192 10.58 -16.84 6.25
N GLN A 193 11.27 -17.01 7.38
CA GLN A 193 10.71 -16.75 8.71
C GLN A 193 11.20 -15.38 9.20
N LEU A 194 10.36 -14.59 9.86
CA LEU A 194 10.79 -13.34 10.49
C LEU A 194 11.79 -13.66 11.61
N LEU A 195 12.91 -12.95 11.60
CA LEU A 195 13.97 -13.11 12.59
C LEU A 195 13.54 -12.43 13.90
N GLU A 196 14.05 -12.90 15.05
CA GLU A 196 13.72 -12.36 16.38
C GLU A 196 14.00 -10.86 16.58
N HIS A 197 14.82 -10.26 15.71
CA HIS A 197 15.11 -8.82 15.74
C HIS A 197 14.28 -8.03 14.74
N ALA A 198 13.42 -8.68 13.96
CA ALA A 198 12.47 -8.02 13.08
C ALA A 198 11.50 -7.17 13.92
N PRO A 199 11.06 -6.01 13.40
CA PRO A 199 10.17 -5.12 14.13
C PRO A 199 8.71 -5.62 14.18
N TYR A 200 8.41 -6.78 13.62
CA TYR A 200 7.11 -7.45 13.70
C TYR A 200 7.31 -8.95 13.46
N CYS A 201 6.29 -9.76 13.72
CA CYS A 201 6.31 -11.20 13.54
C CYS A 201 5.05 -11.70 12.82
N GLU A 202 5.02 -12.98 12.48
CA GLU A 202 3.94 -13.61 11.72
C GLU A 202 2.58 -13.55 12.43
N ARG A 203 2.57 -13.36 13.76
CA ARG A 203 1.35 -13.22 14.57
C ARG A 203 0.64 -11.90 14.35
N ASP A 204 1.36 -10.90 13.85
CA ASP A 204 0.84 -9.57 13.57
C ASP A 204 0.18 -9.52 12.18
N LEU A 205 0.30 -10.61 11.39
CA LEU A 205 -0.30 -10.75 10.07
C LEU A 205 -1.66 -11.44 10.17
N VAL A 206 -2.71 -10.78 9.69
CA VAL A 206 -4.08 -11.28 9.69
C VAL A 206 -4.51 -11.59 8.25
N GLY A 207 -4.65 -12.87 7.89
CA GLY A 207 -5.22 -13.25 6.60
C GLY A 207 -6.67 -13.79 6.72
N PRO A 208 -7.29 -14.25 5.62
CA PRO A 208 -8.71 -14.60 5.59
C PRO A 208 -9.07 -15.74 6.55
N SER A 209 -10.27 -15.71 7.14
CA SER A 209 -10.71 -16.71 8.13
C SER A 209 -11.63 -17.79 7.57
N GLU A 210 -12.31 -17.52 6.46
CA GLU A 210 -13.16 -18.48 5.73
C GLU A 210 -13.25 -18.09 4.24
N PRO A 211 -13.49 -19.04 3.33
CA PRO A 211 -13.78 -18.74 1.93
C PRO A 211 -15.13 -18.04 1.77
N LEU A 212 -15.27 -17.23 0.72
CA LEU A 212 -16.54 -16.58 0.36
C LEU A 212 -17.25 -17.37 -0.72
N HIS A 213 -18.56 -17.50 -0.57
CA HIS A 213 -19.45 -18.16 -1.53
C HIS A 213 -20.58 -17.21 -1.94
N VAL A 214 -20.51 -16.68 -3.16
CA VAL A 214 -21.51 -15.78 -3.72
C VAL A 214 -22.09 -16.41 -4.99
N GLU A 215 -23.42 -16.46 -5.05
CA GLU A 215 -24.16 -16.93 -6.22
C GLU A 215 -24.70 -15.72 -7.00
N GLU A 216 -23.99 -15.36 -8.06
CA GLU A 216 -24.37 -14.30 -8.98
C GLU A 216 -23.84 -14.66 -10.38
N THR A 217 -24.55 -14.24 -11.42
CA THR A 217 -24.20 -14.50 -12.82
C THR A 217 -23.96 -13.21 -13.58
N ASP A 218 -23.17 -13.29 -14.65
CA ASP A 218 -22.84 -12.15 -15.51
C ASP A 218 -22.22 -10.97 -14.72
N VAL A 219 -21.18 -11.29 -13.93
CA VAL A 219 -20.55 -10.38 -12.98
C VAL A 219 -19.36 -9.65 -13.62
N ASP A 220 -19.32 -8.32 -13.49
CA ASP A 220 -18.22 -7.51 -13.99
C ASP A 220 -17.01 -7.49 -13.04
N VAL A 221 -15.83 -7.76 -13.59
CA VAL A 221 -14.52 -7.63 -12.91
C VAL A 221 -13.65 -6.63 -13.65
N TYR A 222 -13.26 -5.57 -12.96
CA TYR A 222 -12.39 -4.51 -13.44
C TYR A 222 -10.93 -4.95 -13.35
N ILE A 223 -10.16 -4.79 -14.42
CA ILE A 223 -8.77 -5.24 -14.50
C ILE A 223 -7.90 -4.08 -14.96
N LYS A 224 -6.99 -3.63 -14.10
CA LYS A 224 -5.95 -2.65 -14.45
C LYS A 224 -4.73 -3.42 -14.96
N HIS A 225 -4.23 -3.12 -16.15
CA HIS A 225 -3.11 -3.84 -16.76
C HIS A 225 -2.25 -2.93 -17.65
N ARG A 226 -1.17 -3.46 -18.23
CA ARG A 226 -0.30 -2.72 -19.15
C ARG A 226 -0.73 -2.90 -20.60
N SER A 227 -0.38 -1.92 -21.41
CA SER A 227 -0.39 -1.92 -22.87
C SER A 227 0.90 -1.25 -23.39
N PRO A 228 1.21 -1.34 -24.69
CA PRO A 228 2.32 -0.58 -25.27
C PRO A 228 2.23 0.95 -25.06
N ALA A 229 1.03 1.47 -24.80
CA ALA A 229 0.78 2.89 -24.54
C ALA A 229 0.83 3.27 -23.04
N GLY A 230 1.18 2.32 -22.16
CA GLY A 230 1.20 2.51 -20.71
C GLY A 230 0.09 1.75 -19.99
N VAL A 231 -0.34 2.27 -18.84
CA VAL A 231 -1.38 1.66 -17.99
C VAL A 231 -2.76 1.83 -18.63
N THR A 232 -3.55 0.76 -18.70
CA THR A 232 -4.91 0.74 -19.26
C THR A 232 -5.83 -0.16 -18.43
N GLY A 233 -7.13 -0.11 -18.68
CA GLY A 233 -8.12 -0.95 -18.01
C GLY A 233 -8.98 -1.75 -18.99
N THR A 234 -9.45 -2.91 -18.55
CA THR A 234 -10.48 -3.73 -19.19
C THR A 234 -11.49 -4.18 -18.13
N ILE A 235 -12.76 -4.33 -18.47
CA ILE A 235 -13.74 -5.04 -17.66
C ILE A 235 -14.09 -6.34 -18.36
N HIS A 236 -13.95 -7.46 -17.65
CA HIS A 236 -14.46 -8.76 -18.06
C HIS A 236 -15.79 -9.01 -17.38
N THR A 237 -16.75 -9.56 -18.12
CA THR A 237 -17.99 -10.12 -17.56
C THR A 237 -17.79 -11.63 -17.42
N LEU A 238 -17.80 -12.13 -16.19
CA LEU A 238 -17.67 -13.53 -15.85
C LEU A 238 -19.07 -14.16 -15.77
N PRO A 239 -19.27 -15.40 -16.26
CA PRO A 239 -20.58 -16.05 -16.18
C PRO A 239 -21.04 -16.31 -14.75
N HIS A 240 -20.11 -16.43 -13.80
CA HIS A 240 -20.36 -16.67 -12.38
C HIS A 240 -19.49 -15.75 -11.52
N HIS A 241 -19.94 -15.44 -10.31
CA HIS A 241 -19.18 -14.65 -9.35
C HIS A 241 -17.84 -15.35 -9.02
N PRO A 242 -16.70 -14.62 -8.99
CA PRO A 242 -15.39 -15.21 -8.71
C PRO A 242 -15.17 -15.58 -7.24
N PHE A 243 -16.17 -15.43 -6.37
CA PHE A 243 -16.10 -15.81 -4.96
C PHE A 243 -16.84 -17.12 -4.82
N ASP A 244 -16.24 -18.15 -5.40
CA ASP A 244 -16.81 -19.49 -5.52
C ASP A 244 -15.82 -20.57 -5.09
N VAL A 245 -14.72 -20.18 -4.44
CA VAL A 245 -13.66 -21.05 -3.96
C VAL A 245 -14.12 -21.78 -2.71
N VAL A 246 -14.17 -23.12 -2.76
CA VAL A 246 -14.52 -23.96 -1.59
C VAL A 246 -13.38 -24.14 -0.61
N GLY A 247 -12.15 -23.98 -1.09
CA GLY A 247 -10.95 -24.00 -0.27
C GLY A 247 -9.70 -23.68 -1.07
N TRP A 248 -8.63 -23.38 -0.36
CA TRP A 248 -7.33 -23.07 -0.93
C TRP A 248 -6.20 -23.42 0.04
N ASP A 249 -5.00 -23.66 -0.50
CA ASP A 249 -3.77 -23.82 0.27
C ASP A 249 -2.57 -23.18 -0.43
N GLY A 250 -1.64 -22.62 0.34
CA GLY A 250 -0.41 -22.03 -0.21
C GLY A 250 0.19 -20.91 0.63
N CYS A 251 1.14 -20.19 0.01
CA CYS A 251 1.85 -19.05 0.60
C CYS A 251 1.48 -17.71 -0.07
N LEU A 252 0.72 -17.75 -1.18
CA LEU A 252 0.29 -16.56 -1.92
C LEU A 252 -1.15 -16.20 -1.55
N TYR A 253 -1.34 -15.27 -0.63
CA TYR A 253 -2.67 -14.81 -0.21
C TYR A 253 -2.61 -13.39 0.36
N PRO A 254 -3.72 -12.63 0.34
CA PRO A 254 -3.76 -11.30 0.90
C PRO A 254 -3.80 -11.34 2.43
N TYR A 255 -3.26 -10.33 3.08
CA TYR A 255 -3.26 -10.19 4.53
C TYR A 255 -3.25 -8.73 4.94
N THR A 256 -3.60 -8.47 6.21
CA THR A 256 -3.44 -7.18 6.85
C THR A 256 -2.34 -7.21 7.91
N PHE A 257 -1.69 -6.06 8.09
CA PHE A 257 -0.70 -5.81 9.16
C PHE A 257 -0.95 -4.40 9.71
N ASN A 258 -1.14 -4.23 11.02
CA ASN A 258 -1.39 -2.91 11.59
C ASN A 258 -0.08 -2.21 11.98
N ILE A 259 0.06 -0.93 11.60
CA ILE A 259 1.23 -0.12 11.94
C ILE A 259 1.47 -0.02 13.46
N ALA A 260 0.42 -0.14 14.28
CA ALA A 260 0.55 -0.12 15.74
C ALA A 260 1.25 -1.36 16.32
N ASP A 261 1.31 -2.46 15.56
CA ASP A 261 2.01 -3.68 15.95
C ASP A 261 3.51 -3.63 15.59
N PHE A 262 3.94 -2.59 14.85
CA PHE A 262 5.35 -2.37 14.54
C PHE A 262 6.15 -1.92 15.76
N MET A 263 7.20 -2.67 16.11
CA MET A 263 8.09 -2.41 17.23
C MET A 263 9.29 -1.56 16.78
N PRO A 264 9.35 -0.27 17.17
CA PRO A 264 10.43 0.61 16.72
C PRO A 264 11.79 0.18 17.28
N ILE A 265 12.77 0.03 16.40
CA ILE A 265 14.16 -0.21 16.79
C ILE A 265 14.82 1.14 17.10
N THR A 266 15.31 1.30 18.32
CA THR A 266 15.89 2.55 18.84
C THR A 266 17.35 2.33 19.22
N GLY A 267 18.14 3.40 19.23
CA GLY A 267 19.58 3.32 19.50
C GLY A 267 20.07 4.45 20.40
N LYS A 268 21.31 4.34 20.85
CA LYS A 268 21.94 5.37 21.68
C LYS A 268 22.02 6.71 20.95
N VAL A 269 22.18 6.63 19.63
CA VAL A 269 22.17 7.77 18.71
C VAL A 269 21.20 7.47 17.57
N HIS A 270 20.85 8.52 16.82
CA HIS A 270 19.89 8.49 15.73
C HIS A 270 20.12 7.29 14.81
N GLN A 271 19.11 6.44 14.69
CA GLN A 271 19.15 5.28 13.84
C GLN A 271 18.81 5.67 12.40
N PRO A 272 19.54 5.16 11.40
CA PRO A 272 19.24 5.46 10.01
C PRO A 272 17.91 4.82 9.57
N PRO A 273 17.26 5.36 8.52
CA PRO A 273 15.95 4.90 8.05
C PRO A 273 15.72 3.39 7.84
N PRO A 274 16.74 2.57 7.50
CA PRO A 274 16.53 1.11 7.40
C PRO A 274 15.92 0.48 8.66
N VAL A 275 16.10 1.04 9.85
CA VAL A 275 15.45 0.46 11.04
C VAL A 275 13.91 0.60 11.04
N HIS A 276 13.38 1.45 10.16
CA HIS A 276 11.96 1.75 10.02
C HIS A 276 11.28 0.93 8.91
N GLN A 277 12.00 0.21 8.03
CA GLN A 277 11.31 -0.45 6.90
C GLN A 277 10.37 -1.56 7.39
N VAL A 278 9.20 -1.64 6.77
CA VAL A 278 8.19 -2.68 6.99
C VAL A 278 8.08 -3.61 5.80
N PHE A 279 8.15 -3.09 4.58
CA PHE A 279 8.04 -3.82 3.32
C PHE A 279 9.00 -3.25 2.26
N GLU A 280 9.29 -4.04 1.23
CA GLU A 280 10.04 -3.62 0.04
C GLU A 280 9.42 -4.23 -1.23
N GLY A 281 9.59 -3.53 -2.34
CA GLY A 281 9.38 -4.06 -3.68
C GLY A 281 10.57 -3.73 -4.57
N ASP A 282 10.47 -3.99 -5.88
CA ASP A 282 11.59 -3.70 -6.79
C ASP A 282 11.86 -2.19 -6.84
N ASN A 283 13.03 -1.78 -6.36
CA ASN A 283 13.51 -0.39 -6.32
C ASN A 283 12.65 0.59 -5.48
N PHE A 284 11.94 0.11 -4.47
CA PHE A 284 11.35 0.99 -3.45
C PHE A 284 11.21 0.28 -2.09
N VAL A 285 11.14 1.06 -1.02
CA VAL A 285 10.91 0.57 0.35
C VAL A 285 9.78 1.34 1.02
N ILE A 286 9.05 0.66 1.91
CA ILE A 286 7.99 1.23 2.73
C ILE A 286 8.49 1.23 4.18
N CYS A 287 8.40 2.36 4.88
CA CYS A 287 8.86 2.49 6.27
C CYS A 287 7.79 3.05 7.20
N ASN A 288 7.88 2.63 8.46
CA ASN A 288 7.01 3.02 9.56
C ASN A 288 7.79 3.88 10.55
N PHE A 289 7.43 5.16 10.60
CA PHE A 289 7.76 6.04 11.70
C PHE A 289 6.62 5.92 12.69
N VAL A 290 6.91 5.41 13.89
CA VAL A 290 5.91 5.20 14.95
C VAL A 290 6.38 5.84 16.25
N PRO A 291 5.45 6.08 17.21
CA PRO A 291 5.81 6.64 18.50
C PRO A 291 6.87 5.80 19.21
N ARG A 292 7.93 6.45 19.70
CA ARG A 292 9.10 5.74 20.24
C ARG A 292 9.91 6.61 21.19
N LYS A 293 10.63 5.95 22.09
CA LYS A 293 11.77 6.58 22.75
C LYS A 293 12.83 6.91 21.71
N VAL A 294 13.40 8.10 21.82
CA VAL A 294 14.46 8.53 20.90
C VAL A 294 15.83 8.29 21.54
N ASP A 295 16.85 8.86 20.90
CA ASP A 295 18.26 8.68 21.22
C ASP A 295 18.62 8.93 22.69
N TYR A 296 19.18 7.93 23.36
CA TYR A 296 19.54 7.98 24.77
C TYR A 296 21.01 8.34 25.07
N HIS A 297 21.72 8.98 24.13
CA HIS A 297 23.00 9.64 24.38
C HIS A 297 22.77 11.03 24.98
N GLU A 298 23.53 11.44 26.00
CA GLU A 298 23.40 12.77 26.65
C GLU A 298 23.55 13.98 25.70
N LYS A 299 24.13 13.74 24.53
CA LYS A 299 24.39 14.74 23.47
C LYS A 299 23.79 14.33 22.12
N SER A 300 22.76 13.50 22.12
CA SER A 300 22.07 13.15 20.88
C SER A 300 21.37 14.36 20.28
N VAL A 301 21.17 14.30 18.95
CA VAL A 301 20.26 15.16 18.22
C VAL A 301 19.14 14.24 17.72
N PRO A 302 17.98 14.21 18.40
CA PRO A 302 16.95 13.21 18.11
C PRO A 302 16.31 13.31 16.73
N VAL A 303 16.21 14.52 16.17
CA VAL A 303 15.71 14.71 14.80
C VAL A 303 16.77 14.30 13.77
N PRO A 304 16.36 13.91 12.55
CA PRO A 304 17.29 13.54 11.49
C PRO A 304 18.30 14.66 11.18
N TYR A 305 19.49 14.26 10.74
CA TYR A 305 20.48 15.19 10.20
C TYR A 305 20.03 15.74 8.84
N TYR A 306 20.55 16.92 8.47
CA TYR A 306 20.49 17.36 7.08
C TYR A 306 21.26 16.37 6.21
N HIS A 307 20.66 15.92 5.12
CA HIS A 307 21.26 14.94 4.25
C HIS A 307 20.86 15.08 2.79
N SER A 308 21.66 14.44 1.95
CA SER A 308 21.38 14.23 0.54
C SER A 308 21.34 12.73 0.31
N ASN A 309 20.15 12.21 0.00
CA ASN A 309 20.04 10.86 -0.51
C ASN A 309 20.26 10.94 -2.03
N VAL A 310 21.46 10.53 -2.46
CA VAL A 310 21.91 10.80 -3.83
C VAL A 310 21.26 9.88 -4.86
N ASP A 311 20.77 8.73 -4.41
CA ASP A 311 20.22 7.66 -5.26
C ASP A 311 18.73 7.38 -4.97
N SER A 312 18.08 8.18 -4.13
CA SER A 312 16.69 7.95 -3.72
C SER A 312 15.89 9.23 -3.62
N ASP A 313 14.64 9.13 -4.03
CA ASP A 313 13.57 10.06 -3.68
C ASP A 313 12.95 9.61 -2.34
N GLU A 314 12.58 10.56 -1.49
CA GLU A 314 11.98 10.30 -0.18
C GLU A 314 10.57 10.90 -0.10
N VAL A 315 9.59 10.08 0.25
CA VAL A 315 8.18 10.50 0.35
C VAL A 315 7.66 10.16 1.74
N MET A 316 7.40 11.16 2.57
CA MET A 316 6.83 10.98 3.91
C MET A 316 5.35 11.37 3.91
N PHE A 317 4.47 10.44 4.26
CA PHE A 317 3.05 10.67 4.51
C PHE A 317 2.78 10.76 6.02
N TYR A 318 2.22 11.89 6.46
CA TYR A 318 2.02 12.23 7.87
C TYR A 318 0.59 11.84 8.33
N VAL A 319 0.46 10.86 9.23
CA VAL A 319 -0.83 10.16 9.48
C VAL A 319 -1.27 10.11 10.93
N GLY A 320 -0.41 10.45 11.88
CA GLY A 320 -0.80 10.55 13.30
C GLY A 320 0.23 11.28 14.16
N GLY A 321 -0.19 11.70 15.35
CA GLY A 321 0.67 12.32 16.35
C GLY A 321 1.06 13.78 16.08
N ASP A 322 1.95 14.30 16.94
CA ASP A 322 2.44 15.67 16.96
C ASP A 322 3.85 15.78 16.34
N TYR A 323 3.91 16.25 15.09
CA TYR A 323 5.16 16.46 14.37
C TYR A 323 5.89 17.76 14.76
N GLU A 324 6.49 17.75 15.95
CA GLU A 324 7.20 18.90 16.51
C GLU A 324 8.37 19.40 15.63
N ALA A 325 9.05 18.51 14.90
CA ALA A 325 10.18 18.85 14.03
C ALA A 325 9.80 19.65 12.77
N ARG A 326 8.49 19.81 12.51
CA ARG A 326 7.95 20.46 11.30
C ARG A 326 7.09 21.70 11.63
N LYS A 327 7.13 22.19 12.88
CA LYS A 327 6.49 23.47 13.24
C LYS A 327 6.96 24.59 12.31
N GLY A 328 6.02 25.23 11.62
CA GLY A 328 6.27 26.32 10.68
C GLY A 328 6.30 25.94 9.19
N SER A 329 6.21 24.65 8.83
CA SER A 329 6.20 24.23 7.42
C SER A 329 4.82 23.96 6.81
N ALA A 330 3.74 24.26 7.54
CA ALA A 330 2.36 23.91 7.20
C ALA A 330 2.07 22.41 7.00
N ILE A 331 3.03 21.52 7.28
CA ILE A 331 2.83 20.07 7.28
C ILE A 331 1.94 19.70 8.47
N GLY A 332 0.86 18.99 8.17
CA GLY A 332 -0.06 18.41 9.16
C GLY A 332 -0.50 17.01 8.75
N LEU A 333 -1.49 16.46 9.45
CA LEU A 333 -2.08 15.17 9.07
C LEU A 333 -2.62 15.23 7.63
N GLY A 334 -2.46 14.14 6.89
CA GLY A 334 -2.82 14.09 5.47
C GLY A 334 -1.83 14.75 4.54
N SER A 335 -0.73 15.30 5.05
CA SER A 335 0.32 15.88 4.21
C SER A 335 1.30 14.83 3.72
N ILE A 336 1.86 15.07 2.54
CA ILE A 336 3.07 14.43 2.05
C ILE A 336 4.18 15.46 1.94
N SER A 337 5.37 15.15 2.43
CA SER A 337 6.59 15.82 1.97
C SER A 337 7.33 14.91 0.99
N PHE A 338 7.66 15.45 -0.18
CA PHE A 338 8.45 14.77 -1.20
C PHE A 338 9.80 15.50 -1.36
N HIS A 339 10.89 14.78 -1.13
CA HIS A 339 12.26 15.26 -1.26
C HIS A 339 12.96 14.46 -2.37
N PRO A 340 13.16 15.04 -3.56
CA PRO A 340 13.78 14.31 -4.66
C PRO A 340 15.29 14.11 -4.46
N GLY A 341 15.81 13.03 -5.02
CA GLY A 341 17.23 12.76 -5.11
C GLY A 341 17.98 13.92 -5.78
N GLY A 342 19.14 14.26 -5.23
CA GLY A 342 19.92 15.43 -5.65
C GLY A 342 19.56 16.75 -4.96
N HIS A 343 18.57 16.76 -4.05
CA HIS A 343 18.26 17.89 -3.18
C HIS A 343 18.63 17.61 -1.71
N PRO A 344 19.50 18.41 -1.07
CA PRO A 344 19.71 18.32 0.36
C PRO A 344 18.44 18.71 1.12
N HIS A 345 18.04 17.90 2.08
CA HIS A 345 16.86 18.15 2.90
C HIS A 345 17.11 17.75 4.36
N GLY A 346 16.16 18.05 5.25
CA GLY A 346 16.30 17.76 6.68
C GLY A 346 15.28 18.53 7.52
N PRO A 347 15.53 18.70 8.82
CA PRO A 347 14.64 19.41 9.73
C PRO A 347 14.39 20.87 9.29
N GLN A 348 13.23 21.42 9.67
CA GLN A 348 12.94 22.82 9.45
C GLN A 348 13.86 23.72 10.31
N PRO A 349 14.09 24.99 9.94
CA PRO A 349 14.89 25.91 10.75
C PRO A 349 14.41 25.95 12.21
N GLY A 350 15.33 25.77 13.16
CA GLY A 350 15.02 25.73 14.61
C GLY A 350 14.56 24.37 15.15
N ALA A 351 14.27 23.39 14.30
CA ALA A 351 13.79 22.07 14.73
C ALA A 351 14.87 21.25 15.45
N ILE A 352 16.15 21.43 15.10
CA ILE A 352 17.27 20.78 15.79
C ILE A 352 17.33 21.28 17.23
N GLU A 353 17.36 22.60 17.44
CA GLU A 353 17.43 23.23 18.75
C GLU A 353 16.21 22.85 19.61
N ALA A 354 15.02 22.82 19.02
CA ALA A 354 13.79 22.42 19.71
C ALA A 354 13.74 20.92 20.05
N SER A 355 14.56 20.09 19.41
CA SER A 355 14.61 18.64 19.67
C SER A 355 15.56 18.23 20.78
N LEU A 356 16.50 19.10 21.16
CA LEU A 356 17.54 18.76 22.14
C LEU A 356 16.91 18.40 23.49
N GLY A 357 17.34 17.26 24.04
CA GLY A 357 16.86 16.76 25.33
C GLY A 357 15.49 16.07 25.30
N LYS A 358 14.85 15.94 24.13
CA LYS A 358 13.65 15.10 23.99
C LYS A 358 14.04 13.63 24.11
N ASP A 359 13.21 12.86 24.80
CA ASP A 359 13.38 11.43 25.04
C ASP A 359 12.27 10.57 24.39
N TYR A 360 11.26 11.23 23.79
CA TYR A 360 10.13 10.59 23.14
C TYR A 360 9.61 11.44 21.97
N PHE A 361 9.24 10.78 20.86
CA PHE A 361 8.43 11.37 19.79
C PHE A 361 7.11 10.62 19.67
N ASP A 362 6.03 11.39 19.57
CA ASP A 362 4.68 10.89 19.36
C ASP A 362 4.26 11.21 17.92
N GLU A 363 4.82 10.49 16.95
CA GLU A 363 4.60 10.77 15.53
C GLU A 363 4.38 9.44 14.79
N THR A 364 3.41 9.43 13.87
CA THR A 364 3.12 8.29 13.00
C THR A 364 3.15 8.72 11.55
N GLY A 365 4.04 8.10 10.78
CA GLY A 365 4.27 8.43 9.37
C GLY A 365 4.60 7.19 8.55
N VAL A 366 4.13 7.18 7.31
CA VAL A 366 4.41 6.15 6.32
C VAL A 366 5.33 6.75 5.28
N MET A 367 6.51 6.17 5.12
CA MET A 367 7.48 6.63 4.12
C MET A 367 7.55 5.65 2.96
N VAL A 368 7.62 6.17 1.73
CA VAL A 368 7.87 5.40 0.52
C VAL A 368 9.08 5.99 -0.20
N ASP A 369 10.23 5.35 -0.03
CA ASP A 369 11.46 5.77 -0.69
C ASP A 369 11.64 4.98 -1.96
N THR A 370 12.06 5.66 -3.03
CA THR A 370 12.20 5.04 -4.36
C THR A 370 13.55 5.35 -4.96
N PHE A 371 14.17 4.35 -5.59
CA PHE A 371 15.48 4.51 -6.23
C PHE A 371 15.42 4.97 -7.69
N ARG A 372 14.19 5.11 -8.24
CA ARG A 372 13.94 5.85 -9.48
C ARG A 372 13.25 7.18 -9.18
N PRO A 373 13.58 8.27 -9.89
CA PRO A 373 12.92 9.55 -9.69
C PRO A 373 11.41 9.47 -9.88
N LEU A 374 10.67 10.03 -8.93
CA LEU A 374 9.23 10.16 -8.95
C LEU A 374 8.79 11.37 -9.79
N GLN A 375 7.67 11.17 -10.47
CA GLN A 375 6.96 12.18 -11.22
C GLN A 375 5.62 12.47 -10.52
N LEU A 376 5.07 13.65 -10.77
CA LEU A 376 3.84 14.15 -10.16
C LEU A 376 2.62 13.63 -10.93
N GLY A 377 1.69 12.97 -10.24
CA GLY A 377 0.37 12.70 -10.79
C GLY A 377 -0.56 13.92 -10.69
N GLU A 378 -1.75 13.80 -11.26
CA GLU A 378 -2.75 14.87 -11.22
C GLU A 378 -3.07 15.33 -9.79
N ALA A 379 -3.18 14.38 -8.85
CA ALA A 379 -3.53 14.66 -7.47
C ALA A 379 -2.39 15.38 -6.74
N GLY A 380 -1.15 15.03 -7.06
CA GLY A 380 0.03 15.72 -6.54
C GLY A 380 0.06 17.18 -7.00
N LEU A 381 -0.24 17.45 -8.28
CA LEU A 381 -0.34 18.81 -8.79
C LEU A 381 -1.50 19.60 -8.18
N ALA A 382 -2.64 18.94 -7.98
CA ALA A 382 -3.85 19.56 -7.43
C ALA A 382 -3.72 19.98 -5.95
N THR A 383 -2.84 19.32 -5.20
CA THR A 383 -2.72 19.48 -3.74
C THR A 383 -1.42 20.16 -3.29
N GLU A 384 -0.63 20.65 -4.24
CA GLU A 384 0.68 21.23 -3.96
C GLU A 384 0.59 22.54 -3.16
N ASP A 385 1.30 22.60 -2.04
CA ASP A 385 1.68 23.86 -1.39
C ASP A 385 2.98 24.41 -1.99
N LYS A 386 2.83 25.40 -2.86
CA LYS A 386 3.94 26.04 -3.58
C LYS A 386 4.89 26.84 -2.67
N ALA A 387 4.49 27.14 -1.44
CA ALA A 387 5.36 27.84 -0.50
C ALA A 387 6.48 26.94 0.07
N TYR A 388 6.31 25.62 0.01
CA TYR A 388 7.15 24.66 0.73
C TYR A 388 8.63 24.75 0.37
N ALA A 389 8.97 24.88 -0.92
CA ALA A 389 10.35 24.96 -1.37
C ALA A 389 11.12 26.18 -0.79
N SER A 390 10.39 27.22 -0.38
CA SER A 390 10.94 28.43 0.26
C SER A 390 10.84 28.44 1.79
N SER A 391 10.32 27.36 2.40
CA SER A 391 10.09 27.32 3.85
C SER A 391 11.39 27.44 4.67
N TRP A 392 12.49 26.84 4.20
CA TRP A 392 13.80 26.96 4.85
C TRP A 392 14.41 28.36 4.80
N SER A 393 13.96 29.23 3.90
CA SER A 393 14.49 30.60 3.72
C SER A 393 13.54 31.68 4.25
N GLY A 394 12.51 31.29 5.02
CA GLY A 394 11.48 32.22 5.50
C GLY A 394 10.63 32.81 4.38
N GLY A 395 10.41 32.06 3.30
CA GLY A 395 9.60 32.48 2.14
C GLY A 395 10.37 33.26 1.07
N ARG A 396 11.69 33.41 1.21
CA ARG A 396 12.50 34.10 0.19
C ARG A 396 12.64 33.24 -1.06
N TRP A 397 12.02 33.69 -2.15
CA TRP A 397 12.08 33.07 -3.48
C TRP A 397 12.56 34.09 -4.53
N LEU A 398 13.44 33.66 -5.44
CA LEU A 398 13.90 34.48 -6.57
C LEU A 398 13.31 33.87 -7.85
N ALA A 399 12.73 34.73 -8.69
CA ALA A 399 12.08 34.34 -9.94
C ALA A 399 13.07 34.19 -11.11
#